data_AF-A0A3B9YXM7-F1
#
_entry.id   AF-A0A3B9YXM7-F1
#
_cell.length_a   1.000
_cell.length_b   1.000
_cell.length_c   1.000
_cell.angle_alpha   90.00
_cell.angle_beta   90.00
_cell.angle_gamma   90.00
#
_symmetry.space_group_name_H-M   'P 1'
#
loop_
_entity.id
_entity.type
_entity.pdbx_description
1 polymer ?
#
loop_
_entity_poly.entity_id
_entity_poly.type
_entity_poly.pdbx_seq_one_letter_code
_entity_poly.pdbx_strand_id
1 'polypeptide(L)'
;KASVTLEELGLPYTVKAIDLSKQEQKQDWFLAINPNGRIPAIVDHDAGDFPVFESGALMIYLAEKTGRLLPTDAKGRSRTIQWLMFQ
;
A
#
# COMPACT_ATOMS: atom_id res chain seq x y z
N LYS A 1 -8.57 3.39 0.23
CA LYS A 1 -7.25 3.87 0.70
C LYS A 1 -6.21 3.62 -0.38
N ALA A 2 -5.73 2.38 -0.59
CA ALA A 2 -4.73 2.07 -1.61
C ALA A 2 -5.08 2.52 -3.04
N SER A 3 -6.27 2.16 -3.57
CA SER A 3 -6.69 2.57 -4.92
C SER A 3 -6.77 4.09 -5.08
N VAL A 4 -7.40 4.79 -4.13
CA VAL A 4 -7.46 6.27 -4.14
C VAL A 4 -6.06 6.88 -4.16
N THR A 5 -5.12 6.36 -3.36
CA THR A 5 -3.73 6.85 -3.39
C THR A 5 -3.06 6.63 -4.74
N LEU A 6 -3.26 5.48 -5.38
CA LEU A 6 -2.72 5.20 -6.71
C LEU A 6 -3.28 6.16 -7.77
N GLU A 7 -4.59 6.39 -7.75
CA GLU A 7 -5.28 7.32 -8.65
C GLU A 7 -4.78 8.77 -8.47
N GLU A 8 -4.71 9.27 -7.23
CA GLU A 8 -4.22 10.62 -6.91
C GLU A 8 -2.75 10.81 -7.34
N LEU A 9 -1.96 9.74 -7.28
CA LEU A 9 -0.57 9.74 -7.73
C LEU A 9 -0.41 9.54 -9.23
N GLY A 10 -1.48 9.18 -9.94
CA GLY A 10 -1.45 8.89 -11.38
C GLY A 10 -0.58 7.67 -11.72
N LEU A 11 -0.43 6.72 -10.80
CA LEU A 11 0.38 5.53 -11.01
C LEU A 11 -0.45 4.48 -11.75
N PRO A 12 0.04 3.89 -12.85
CA PRO A 12 -0.63 2.76 -13.49
C PRO A 12 -0.56 1.53 -12.58
N TYR A 13 -1.65 0.78 -12.49
CA TYR A 13 -1.71 -0.44 -11.68
C TYR A 13 -2.67 -1.47 -12.31
N THR A 14 -2.44 -2.74 -11.98
CA THR A 14 -3.37 -3.83 -12.30
C THR A 14 -4.12 -4.23 -11.04
N VAL A 15 -5.45 -4.38 -11.15
CA VAL A 15 -6.28 -4.85 -10.03
C VAL A 15 -6.44 -6.37 -10.11
N LYS A 16 -6.05 -7.05 -9.03
CA LYS A 16 -6.49 -8.42 -8.76
C LYS A 16 -7.55 -8.38 -7.66
N ALA A 17 -8.80 -8.66 -8.02
CA ALA A 17 -9.86 -8.83 -7.05
C ALA A 17 -9.61 -10.12 -6.25
N ILE A 18 -9.75 -10.05 -4.93
CA ILE A 18 -9.54 -11.18 -4.01
C ILE A 18 -10.88 -11.63 -3.47
N ASP A 19 -11.25 -12.89 -3.70
CA ASP A 19 -12.49 -13.48 -3.21
C ASP A 19 -12.34 -13.92 -1.74
N LEU A 20 -12.80 -13.07 -0.82
CA LEU A 20 -12.74 -13.34 0.62
C LEU A 20 -13.63 -14.52 1.04
N SER A 21 -14.71 -14.82 0.29
CA SER A 21 -15.60 -15.94 0.59
C SER A 21 -14.93 -17.29 0.35
N LYS A 22 -14.00 -17.33 -0.62
CA LYS A 22 -13.16 -18.50 -0.94
C LYS A 22 -11.83 -18.51 -0.18
N GLN A 23 -11.62 -17.55 0.73
CA GLN A 23 -10.37 -17.37 1.47
C GLN A 23 -9.13 -17.25 0.54
N GLU A 24 -9.28 -16.61 -0.61
CA GLU A 24 -8.16 -16.45 -1.56
C GLU A 24 -6.95 -15.72 -0.93
N GLN A 25 -7.21 -14.77 -0.02
CA GLN A 25 -6.19 -14.07 0.77
C GLN A 25 -5.41 -14.97 1.75
N LYS A 26 -5.79 -16.24 1.89
CA LYS A 26 -5.11 -17.24 2.73
C LYS A 26 -4.33 -18.27 1.93
N GLN A 27 -4.37 -18.19 0.59
CA GLN A 27 -3.59 -19.07 -0.27
C GLN A 27 -2.10 -18.69 -0.23
N ASP A 28 -1.23 -19.69 -0.39
CA ASP A 28 0.23 -19.53 -0.23
C ASP A 28 0.81 -18.39 -1.07
N TRP A 29 0.33 -18.21 -2.30
CA TRP A 29 0.80 -17.13 -3.17
C TRP A 29 0.46 -15.74 -2.64
N PHE A 30 -0.69 -15.56 -1.97
CA PHE A 30 -1.05 -14.28 -1.37
C PHE A 30 -0.29 -14.09 -0.05
N LEU A 31 -0.12 -15.16 0.73
CA LEU A 31 0.65 -15.12 1.97
C LEU A 31 2.13 -14.81 1.74
N ALA A 32 2.68 -15.17 0.59
CA ALA A 32 4.02 -14.74 0.16
C ALA A 32 4.13 -13.21 -0.05
N ILE A 33 3.01 -12.53 -0.34
CA ILE A 33 2.94 -11.07 -0.48
C ILE A 33 2.61 -10.42 0.88
N ASN A 34 1.60 -10.96 1.59
CA ASN A 34 1.18 -10.49 2.90
C ASN A 34 0.96 -11.68 3.85
N PRO A 35 1.88 -11.94 4.80
CA PRO A 35 1.75 -13.06 5.73
C PRO A 35 0.56 -12.93 6.69
N ASN A 36 0.00 -11.73 6.88
CA ASN A 36 -1.24 -11.51 7.66
C ASN A 36 -2.48 -12.03 6.90
N GLY A 37 -2.38 -12.19 5.57
CA GLY A 37 -3.47 -12.64 4.72
C GLY A 37 -4.68 -11.72 4.79
N ARG A 38 -4.45 -10.42 4.62
CA ARG A 38 -5.49 -9.37 4.55
C ARG A 38 -5.22 -8.43 3.37
N ILE A 39 -6.28 -7.88 2.80
CA ILE A 39 -6.16 -6.78 1.83
C ILE A 39 -6.13 -5.42 2.56
N PRO A 40 -5.56 -4.37 1.95
CA PRO A 40 -4.84 -4.35 0.67
C PRO A 40 -3.38 -4.81 0.80
N ALA A 41 -2.83 -5.28 -0.32
CA ALA A 41 -1.40 -5.48 -0.55
C ALA A 41 -1.09 -5.16 -2.02
N ILE A 42 0.13 -4.72 -2.31
CA ILE A 42 0.63 -4.47 -3.66
C ILE A 42 1.97 -5.17 -3.86
N VAL A 43 2.34 -5.37 -5.12
CA VAL A 43 3.68 -5.75 -5.54
C VAL A 43 4.19 -4.64 -6.44
N ASP A 44 5.33 -4.04 -6.08
CA ASP A 44 5.98 -3.04 -6.91
C ASP A 44 6.95 -3.74 -7.87
N HIS A 45 6.50 -3.90 -9.11
CA HIS A 45 7.27 -4.56 -10.17
C HIS A 45 8.50 -3.75 -10.60
N ASP A 46 8.50 -2.42 -10.46
CA ASP A 46 9.67 -1.58 -10.77
C ASP A 46 10.75 -1.70 -9.68
N ALA A 47 10.37 -2.16 -8.49
CA ALA A 47 11.25 -2.36 -7.34
C ALA A 47 11.64 -3.84 -7.16
N GLY A 48 11.68 -4.61 -8.24
CA GLY A 48 12.08 -6.03 -8.19
C GLY A 48 11.06 -6.91 -7.48
N ASP A 49 9.78 -6.75 -7.85
CA ASP A 49 8.65 -7.47 -7.27
C ASP A 49 8.53 -7.30 -5.74
N PHE A 50 8.80 -6.10 -5.23
CA PHE A 50 8.79 -5.82 -3.79
C PHE A 50 7.35 -5.80 -3.23
N PRO A 51 7.01 -6.69 -2.28
CA PRO A 51 5.68 -6.73 -1.69
C PRO A 51 5.52 -5.66 -0.61
N VAL A 52 4.39 -4.94 -0.64
CA VAL A 52 4.01 -3.97 0.41
C VAL A 52 2.59 -4.26 0.86
N PHE A 53 2.41 -4.49 2.15
CA PHE A 53 1.12 -4.71 2.78
C PHE A 53 0.92 -3.74 3.95
N GLU A 54 -0.27 -3.75 4.55
CA GLU A 54 -0.80 -2.71 5.44
C GLU A 54 -1.11 -1.39 4.73
N SER A 55 -2.35 -0.93 4.85
CA SER A 55 -2.83 0.22 4.08
C SER A 55 -2.07 1.52 4.36
N GLY A 56 -1.64 1.75 5.62
CA GLY A 56 -0.84 2.92 5.98
C GLY A 56 0.60 2.86 5.45
N ALA A 57 1.25 1.70 5.57
CA ALA A 57 2.60 1.49 5.05
C ALA A 57 2.65 1.65 3.52
N LEU A 58 1.65 1.09 2.82
CA LEU A 58 1.47 1.27 1.38
C LEU A 58 1.35 2.75 0.99
N MET A 59 0.51 3.53 1.69
CA MET A 59 0.36 4.96 1.38
C MET A 59 1.64 5.74 1.61
N ILE A 60 2.39 5.44 2.68
CA ILE A 60 3.72 6.05 2.92
C ILE A 60 4.68 5.67 1.79
N TYR A 61 4.77 4.38 1.46
CA TYR A 61 5.67 3.87 0.41
C TYR A 61 5.42 4.55 -0.94
N LEU A 62 4.17 4.64 -1.38
CA LEU A 62 3.83 5.30 -2.65
C LEU A 62 4.07 6.82 -2.61
N ALA A 63 3.80 7.46 -1.47
CA ALA A 63 4.09 8.88 -1.28
C ALA A 63 5.60 9.16 -1.36
N GLU A 64 6.43 8.30 -0.77
CA GLU A 64 7.89 8.38 -0.85
C GLU A 64 8.41 8.10 -2.25
N LYS A 65 7.93 7.04 -2.92
CA LYS A 65 8.31 6.68 -4.29
C LYS A 65 8.06 7.83 -5.28
N THR A 66 7.00 8.60 -5.06
CA THR A 66 6.58 9.68 -5.97
C THR A 66 6.98 11.08 -5.51
N GLY A 67 7.41 11.25 -4.25
CA GLY A 67 7.65 12.56 -3.64
C GLY A 67 6.39 13.43 -3.49
N ARG A 68 5.19 12.82 -3.49
CA ARG A 68 3.89 13.51 -3.44
C ARG A 68 3.08 13.04 -2.23
N LEU A 69 2.08 13.82 -1.81
CA LEU A 69 1.14 13.52 -0.71
C LEU A 69 1.73 13.40 0.71
N LEU A 70 3.06 13.46 0.86
CA LEU A 70 3.74 13.46 2.16
C LEU A 70 4.79 14.58 2.18
N PRO A 71 4.70 15.56 3.09
CA PRO A 71 5.72 16.61 3.22
C PRO A 71 7.10 16.02 3.53
N THR A 72 8.16 16.67 3.05
CA THR A 72 9.55 16.25 3.30
C THR A 72 10.17 16.92 4.52
N ASP A 73 9.59 18.04 4.99
CA ASP A 73 10.03 18.66 6.24
C ASP A 73 9.63 17.81 7.45
N ALA A 74 10.50 17.75 8.46
CA ALA A 74 10.33 16.85 9.60
C ALA A 74 8.99 17.06 10.35
N LYS A 75 8.51 18.30 10.46
CA LYS A 75 7.28 18.62 11.21
C LYS A 75 6.04 18.33 10.38
N GLY A 76 6.03 18.64 9.10
CA GLY A 76 4.96 18.29 8.16
C GLY A 76 4.80 16.77 8.06
N ARG A 77 5.89 16.06 7.81
CA ARG A 77 5.91 14.59 7.75
C ARG A 77 5.37 13.96 9.04
N SER A 78 5.87 14.41 10.19
CA SER A 78 5.45 13.87 11.49
C SER A 78 3.96 14.06 11.72
N ARG A 79 3.39 15.23 11.41
CA ARG A 79 1.95 15.47 11.56
C ARG A 79 1.11 14.55 10.67
N THR A 80 1.50 14.37 9.41
CA THR A 80 0.79 13.44 8.50
C THR A 80 0.84 12.01 9.03
N ILE A 81 2.01 11.55 9.49
CA ILE A 81 2.17 10.20 10.06
C ILE A 81 1.34 10.02 11.34
N GLN A 82 1.28 11.02 12.22
CA GLN A 82 0.45 10.95 13.44
C GLN A 82 -1.02 10.71 13.10
N TRP A 83 -1.58 11.46 12.16
CA TRP A 83 -2.96 11.27 11.72
C TRP A 83 -3.17 9.94 11.00
N LEU A 84 -2.17 9.49 10.23
CA LEU A 84 -2.22 8.20 9.56
C LEU A 84 -2.19 7.02 10.53
N MET A 85 -1.58 7.17 11.70
CA MET A 85 -1.58 6.15 12.75
C MET A 85 -2.83 6.21 13.63
N PHE A 86 -3.55 7.34 13.66
CA PHE A 86 -4.77 7.52 14.46
C PHE A 86 -6.04 6.91 13.83
N GLN A 87 -6.09 6.84 12.49
CA GLN A 87 -7.25 6.38 11.70
C GLN A 87 -7.70 4.93 11.92
#